data_AF-A0A3B7MWQ0-F1
#
_entry.id   AF-A0A3B7MWQ0-F1
#
_cell.length_a   1.000
_cell.length_b   1.000
_cell.length_c   1.000
_cell.angle_alpha   90.00
_cell.angle_beta   90.00
_cell.angle_gamma   90.00
#
_symmetry.space_group_name_H-M   'P 1'
#
loop_
_entity.id
_entity.type
_entity.pdbx_description
1 polymer ?
#
loop_
_entity_poly.entity_id
_entity_poly.type
_entity_poly.pdbx_seq_one_letter_code
_entity_poly.pdbx_strand_id
1 'polypeptide(L)' 'MKSHRPILFIYAKDVSLFTRKSDRHGANVLDKIRTHYGKKRHQPVTIAEFCDYMDLDEVEVHNILKNK' A
#
# COMPACT_ATOMS: atom_id res chain seq x y z
N MET A 1 23.08 -9.48 13.50
CA MET A 1 22.44 -8.33 12.81
C MET A 1 20.99 -8.71 12.52
N LYS A 2 19.99 -8.01 13.08
CA LYS A 2 18.59 -8.27 12.71
C LYS A 2 18.41 -7.85 11.25
N SER A 3 18.18 -8.82 10.36
CA SER A 3 17.86 -8.57 8.96
C SER A 3 16.52 -7.83 8.90
N HIS A 4 16.56 -6.51 8.75
CA HIS A 4 15.36 -5.70 8.60
C HIS A 4 14.89 -5.87 7.15
N ARG A 5 13.92 -6.77 6.92
CA ARG A 5 13.37 -6.99 5.58
C ARG A 5 12.51 -5.78 5.23
N PRO A 6 12.84 -5.02 4.17
CA PRO A 6 12.03 -3.88 3.78
C PRO A 6 10.64 -4.34 3.35
N ILE A 7 9.61 -3.61 3.79
CA ILE A 7 8.24 -3.83 3.35
C ILE A 7 8.17 -3.34 1.89
N LEU A 8 7.81 -4.23 0.96
CA LEU A 8 7.74 -3.90 -0.47
C LEU A 8 6.31 -3.68 -0.96
N PHE A 9 5.35 -4.38 -0.36
CA PHE A 9 3.95 -4.42 -0.81
C PHE A 9 3.03 -3.83 0.23
N ILE A 10 1.91 -3.28 -0.24
CA ILE A 10 0.86 -2.72 0.60
C ILE A 10 -0.39 -3.62 0.60
N TYR A 11 -1.02 -3.78 1.76
CA TYR A 11 -2.23 -4.59 1.93
C TYR A 11 -3.45 -3.74 2.31
N ALA A 12 -4.65 -4.33 2.22
CA ALA A 12 -5.89 -3.61 2.48
C ALA A 12 -5.93 -2.97 3.87
N LYS A 13 -5.37 -3.65 4.89
CA LYS A 13 -5.25 -3.12 6.27
C LYS A 13 -4.37 -1.88 6.35
N ASP A 14 -3.31 -1.82 5.55
CA ASP A 14 -2.41 -0.67 5.50
C ASP A 14 -3.10 0.50 4.82
N VAL A 15 -3.78 0.25 3.70
CA VAL A 15 -4.59 1.28 3.04
C VAL A 15 -5.70 1.80 3.97
N SER A 16 -6.34 0.93 4.75
CA SER A 16 -7.32 1.32 5.78
C SER A 16 -6.71 2.22 6.85
N LEU A 17 -5.47 1.93 7.29
CA LEU A 17 -4.74 2.75 8.27
C LEU A 17 -4.59 4.19 7.75
N PHE A 18 -4.16 4.36 6.50
CA PHE A 18 -3.97 5.68 5.90
C PHE A 18 -5.29 6.40 5.59
N THR A 19 -6.30 5.68 5.09
CA THR A 19 -7.58 6.29 4.68
C THR A 19 -8.58 6.45 5.82
N ARG A 20 -8.33 5.83 6.98
CA ARG A 20 -9.28 5.71 8.11
C ARG A 20 -10.64 5.16 7.68
N LYS A 21 -10.63 4.23 6.72
CA LYS A 21 -11.82 3.52 6.22
C LYS A 21 -11.74 2.04 6.57
N SER A 22 -12.78 1.29 6.20
CA SER A 22 -12.82 -0.15 6.41
C SER A 22 -11.87 -0.89 5.46
N ASP A 23 -11.48 -2.11 5.84
CA ASP A 23 -10.67 -3.00 5.00
C ASP A 23 -11.30 -3.29 3.63
N ARG A 24 -12.63 -3.29 3.55
CA ARG A 24 -13.33 -3.39 2.26
C ARG A 24 -13.04 -2.18 1.37
N HIS A 25 -13.02 -0.97 1.93
CA HIS A 25 -12.63 0.21 1.18
C HIS A 25 -11.16 0.14 0.75
N GLY A 26 -10.26 -0.29 1.64
CA GLY A 26 -8.85 -0.50 1.33
C GLY A 26 -8.64 -1.50 0.17
N ALA A 27 -9.36 -2.63 0.18
CA ALA A 27 -9.34 -3.59 -0.92
C ALA A 27 -9.81 -2.99 -2.25
N ASN A 28 -10.89 -2.21 -2.23
CA ASN A 28 -11.40 -1.51 -3.42
C ASN A 28 -10.37 -0.50 -3.98
N VAL A 29 -9.65 0.20 -3.11
CA VAL A 29 -8.55 1.10 -3.52
C VAL A 29 -7.44 0.32 -4.20
N LEU A 30 -7.02 -0.82 -3.63
CA LEU A 30 -6.01 -1.68 -4.25
C LEU A 30 -6.44 -2.18 -5.63
N ASP A 31 -7.71 -2.52 -5.83
CA ASP A 31 -8.22 -2.94 -7.14
C ASP A 31 -8.22 -1.80 -8.17
N LYS A 32 -8.51 -0.57 -7.74
CA LYS A 32 -8.37 0.62 -8.59
C LYS A 32 -6.91 0.85 -8.99
N ILE A 33 -5.98 0.74 -8.05
CA ILE A 33 -4.54 0.87 -8.31
C ILE A 33 -4.08 -0.21 -9.28
N ARG A 34 -4.48 -1.48 -9.07
CA ARG A 34 -4.17 -2.57 -10.01
C ARG A 34 -4.67 -2.26 -11.42
N THR A 35 -5.90 -1.77 -11.52
CA THR A 35 -6.51 -1.42 -12.81
C THR A 35 -5.74 -0.27 -13.49
N HIS A 36 -5.35 0.76 -12.73
CA HIS A 36 -4.57 1.89 -13.22
C HIS A 36 -3.23 1.45 -13.82
N TYR A 37 -2.52 0.53 -13.16
CA TYR A 37 -1.23 0.01 -13.62
C TYR A 37 -1.34 -1.24 -14.53
N GLY A 38 -2.54 -1.63 -14.96
CA GLY A 38 -2.74 -2.82 -15.81
C GLY A 38 -2.35 -4.15 -15.16
N LYS A 39 -2.35 -4.23 -13.83
CA LYS A 39 -1.98 -5.43 -13.07
C LYS A 39 -3.09 -6.47 -13.02
N LYS A 40 -2.69 -7.75 -13.04
CA LYS A 40 -3.57 -8.90 -12.80
C LYS A 40 -3.93 -8.99 -11.32
N ARG A 41 -5.09 -9.61 -11.01
CA ARG A 41 -5.61 -9.73 -9.63
C ARG A 41 -4.63 -10.33 -8.61
N HIS A 42 -3.78 -11.26 -9.04
CA HIS A 42 -2.79 -11.90 -8.16
C HIS A 42 -1.53 -11.07 -7.95
N GLN A 43 -1.31 -10.02 -8.75
CA GLN A 43 -0.13 -9.18 -8.63
C GLN A 43 -0.35 -8.20 -7.46
N PRO A 44 0.61 -8.13 -6.51
CA PRO A 44 0.54 -7.19 -5.41
C PRO A 44 0.77 -5.76 -5.89
N VAL A 45 0.26 -4.81 -5.14
CA VAL A 45 0.56 -3.38 -5.29
C VAL A 45 1.76 -3.05 -4.43
N THR A 46 2.75 -2.36 -4.99
CA THR A 46 3.93 -1.91 -4.25
C THR A 46 3.62 -0.65 -3.45
N ILE A 47 4.45 -0.34 -2.46
CA ILE A 47 4.31 0.93 -1.72
C ILE A 47 4.51 2.11 -2.68
N ALA A 48 5.51 2.08 -3.55
CA ALA A 48 5.74 3.10 -4.57
C ALA A 48 4.49 3.36 -5.44
N GLU A 49 3.85 2.31 -5.97
CA GLU A 49 2.63 2.46 -6.79
C GLU A 49 1.45 3.04 -6.02
N PHE A 50 1.32 2.65 -4.75
CA PHE A 50 0.30 3.23 -3.88
C PHE A 50 0.57 4.70 -3.61
N CYS A 51 1.82 5.07 -3.33
CA CYS A 51 2.21 6.45 -3.03
C CYS A 51 2.03 7.35 -4.26
N ASP A 52 2.45 6.89 -5.44
CA ASP A 52 2.27 7.60 -6.70
C ASP A 52 0.77 7.78 -7.03
N TYR A 53 -0.05 6.74 -6.86
CA TYR A 53 -1.49 6.83 -7.14
C TYR A 53 -2.25 7.75 -6.15
N MET A 54 -1.80 7.78 -4.88
CA MET A 54 -2.48 8.53 -3.81
C MET A 54 -1.88 9.92 -3.58
N ASP A 55 -0.82 10.30 -4.31
CA ASP A 55 -0.05 11.53 -4.12
C ASP A 55 0.47 11.66 -2.67
N LEU A 56 1.18 10.63 -2.20
CA LEU A 56 1.74 10.53 -0.86
C LEU A 56 3.28 10.43 -0.88
N ASP A 57 3.92 10.88 0.19
CA ASP A 57 5.36 10.72 0.38
C ASP A 57 5.71 9.27 0.78
N GLU A 58 6.52 8.61 -0.04
CA GLU A 58 6.91 7.21 0.16
C GLU A 58 7.72 7.01 1.45
N VAL A 59 8.53 7.99 1.85
CA VAL A 59 9.35 7.91 3.07
C VAL A 59 8.46 7.95 4.31
N GLU A 60 7.48 8.85 4.33
CA GLU A 60 6.49 8.95 5.41
C GLU A 60 5.66 7.68 5.53
N VAL A 61 5.16 7.14 4.40
CA VAL A 61 4.40 5.89 4.37
C VAL A 61 5.23 4.73 4.92
N HIS A 62 6.50 4.60 4.51
CA HIS A 62 7.39 3.58 5.07
C HIS A 62 7.62 3.74 6.57
N ASN A 63 7.75 4.96 7.06
CA ASN A 63 7.94 5.23 8.49
C ASN A 63 6.71 4.82 9.30
N ILE A 64 5.52 5.15 8.83
CA ILE A 64 4.26 4.76 9.48
C ILE A 64 4.14 3.23 9.53
N LEU A 65 4.41 2.54 8.42
CA LEU A 65 4.31 1.08 8.36
C LEU A 65 5.35 0.34 9.21
N LYS A 66 6.52 0.93 9.46
CA LYS A 66 7.54 0.39 10.38
C LYS A 66 7.13 0.50 11.84
N ASN A 67 6.29 1.50 12.17
CA ASN A 67 5.88 1.83 13.53
C ASN A 67 4.50 1.27 13.92
N LYS A 68 3.85 0.49 13.03
CA LYS A 68 2.60 -0.22 13.34
C LYS A 68 2.87 -1.51 14.11
#